data_AF-A0A846AJR6-F1
#
_entry.id   AF-A0A846AJR6-F1
#
_cell.length_a   1.000
_cell.length_b   1.000
_cell.length_c   1.000
_cell.angle_alpha   90.00
_cell.angle_beta   90.00
_cell.angle_gamma   90.00
#
_symmetry.space_group_name_H-M   'P 1'
#
loop_
_entity.id
_entity.type
_entity.pdbx_description
1 polymer ?
#
loop_
_entity_poly.entity_id
_entity_poly.type
_entity_poly.pdbx_seq_one_letter_code
_entity_poly.pdbx_strand_id
1 'polypeptide(L)'
;MSNINNLKNILPEQVTVTAIQRNISEGGPQGQNLDIALGEPSYFDLKINDSTNLINGSFDSYCIDFDAALTFAGYDYNGDGDTDDQDVNLPTFGVDADETDPTDFSASVYSSYDTSIYDELTNRGVQNPQNLGMVNWLINNQDTFINQGFSAADIQTAIWELIDGTPNLSNDFRNYFTDMFGGISDANVAAIVIEAQNNADFVPQEGEKVAVILVPPDNNQIIIAGVELSPQFLASLGDKVFFDTDGDGIQDDGENGVEGVTVTLTGGGEDGIIGQGNDDTTVTTTTDADGMYKFEDLNPGEEYKVTFSDLPEGFEFTAQDQGGDDAADSDADPSNGMTDVVILAPGEENLDVDAGIVATPTGTIGDTIFLDENGNGTPDTGEGIAGVEVKLDIDSDGTFDATETT
;
A
#
# COMPACT_ATOMS: atom_id res chain seq x y z
N MET A 1 7.51 -1.47 -11.02
CA MET A 1 6.28 -0.71 -11.31
C MET A 1 5.48 -0.78 -10.04
N SER A 2 5.72 0.17 -9.15
CA SER A 2 5.26 0.15 -7.76
C SER A 2 3.92 0.89 -7.62
N ASN A 3 3.16 0.47 -6.61
CA ASN A 3 2.31 1.28 -5.73
C ASN A 3 0.85 1.58 -6.06
N ILE A 4 0.45 1.93 -7.29
CA ILE A 4 -0.88 2.58 -7.43
C ILE A 4 -2.09 1.62 -7.32
N ASN A 5 -1.94 0.39 -7.79
CA ASN A 5 -3.03 -0.59 -7.78
C ASN A 5 -3.32 -1.12 -6.37
N ASN A 6 -2.32 -1.07 -5.48
CA ASN A 6 -2.43 -1.56 -4.11
C ASN A 6 -2.84 -0.46 -3.11
N LEU A 7 -2.94 0.81 -3.54
CA LEU A 7 -3.50 1.90 -2.72
C LEU A 7 -4.86 1.51 -2.10
N LYS A 8 -5.69 0.78 -2.84
CA LYS A 8 -7.00 0.30 -2.34
C LYS A 8 -6.87 -0.55 -1.07
N ASN A 9 -5.77 -1.29 -0.91
CA ASN A 9 -5.56 -2.23 0.20
C ASN A 9 -5.00 -1.53 1.44
N ILE A 10 -4.50 -0.30 1.31
CA ILE A 10 -3.75 0.39 2.37
C ILE A 10 -4.39 1.69 2.83
N LEU A 11 -5.28 2.25 2.00
CA LEU A 11 -6.07 3.39 2.42
C LEU A 11 -6.96 3.00 3.61
N PRO A 12 -7.13 3.88 4.61
CA PRO A 12 -8.04 3.64 5.71
C PRO A 12 -9.47 3.45 5.18
N GLU A 13 -10.26 2.54 5.76
CA GLU A 13 -11.66 2.38 5.33
C GLU A 13 -12.48 3.67 5.50
N GLN A 14 -12.18 4.47 6.54
CA GLN A 14 -12.83 5.74 6.83
C GLN A 14 -11.85 6.77 7.37
N VAL A 15 -12.13 8.04 7.07
CA VAL A 15 -11.40 9.21 7.60
C VAL A 15 -12.35 10.28 8.08
N THR A 16 -11.84 11.15 8.94
CA THR A 16 -12.52 12.40 9.31
C THR A 16 -12.03 13.52 8.41
N VAL A 17 -12.95 14.16 7.71
CA VAL A 17 -12.68 15.24 6.78
C VAL A 17 -13.17 16.56 7.37
N THR A 18 -12.34 17.58 7.33
CA THR A 18 -12.71 18.96 7.65
C THR A 18 -12.60 19.79 6.37
N ALA A 19 -13.70 20.35 5.87
CA ALA A 19 -13.59 21.32 4.78
C ALA A 19 -12.86 22.57 5.27
N ILE A 20 -11.83 23.03 4.57
CA ILE A 20 -11.17 24.28 4.90
C ILE A 20 -11.79 25.34 4.02
N GLN A 21 -12.73 26.11 4.59
CA GLN A 21 -13.21 27.30 3.91
C GLN A 21 -12.03 28.28 3.80
N ARG A 22 -11.60 28.60 2.57
CA ARG A 22 -10.52 29.57 2.34
C ARG A 22 -10.99 30.91 2.92
N ASN A 23 -10.30 31.40 3.96
CA ASN A 23 -10.68 32.59 4.75
C ASN A 23 -11.22 33.74 3.88
N ILE A 24 -12.49 34.09 4.07
CA ILE A 24 -13.05 35.38 3.65
C ILE A 24 -12.54 36.39 4.66
N SER A 25 -11.62 37.29 4.28
CA SER A 25 -11.23 38.36 5.20
C SER A 25 -12.41 39.32 5.38
N GLU A 26 -13.08 39.26 6.53
CA GLU A 26 -14.07 40.27 6.92
C GLU A 26 -13.40 41.64 7.10
N GLY A 27 -13.54 42.48 6.08
CA GLY A 27 -12.98 43.82 6.00
C GLY A 27 -14.03 44.93 6.05
N GLY A 28 -14.95 44.94 7.02
CA GLY A 28 -15.81 46.10 7.31
C GLY A 28 -17.05 46.29 6.42
N PRO A 29 -17.92 47.27 6.74
CA PRO A 29 -19.34 47.20 6.47
C PRO A 29 -19.68 47.56 5.02
N GLN A 30 -20.43 46.65 4.39
CA GLN A 30 -20.98 46.67 3.03
C GLN A 30 -20.00 46.42 1.89
N GLY A 31 -20.16 45.24 1.27
CA GLY A 31 -19.58 44.89 -0.02
C GLY A 31 -18.66 43.68 0.10
N GLN A 32 -19.28 42.50 0.07
CA GLN A 32 -18.58 41.23 -0.09
C GLN A 32 -17.70 41.25 -1.34
N ASN A 33 -16.41 41.00 -1.16
CA ASN A 33 -15.54 40.47 -2.20
C ASN A 33 -14.86 39.25 -1.58
N LEU A 34 -15.22 38.08 -2.07
CA LEU A 34 -14.45 36.86 -1.94
C LEU A 34 -13.16 37.05 -2.75
N ASP A 35 -12.10 37.58 -2.14
CA ASP A 35 -10.75 37.45 -2.70
C ASP A 35 -10.26 36.01 -2.40
N ILE A 36 -10.85 35.01 -3.08
CA ILE A 36 -10.10 33.78 -3.36
C ILE A 36 -9.06 34.20 -4.38
N ALA A 37 -7.78 34.11 -4.01
CA ALA A 37 -6.71 34.63 -4.85
C ALA A 37 -6.81 34.04 -6.28
N LEU A 38 -6.89 34.92 -7.29
CA LEU A 38 -6.72 34.56 -8.69
C LEU A 38 -5.38 33.80 -8.83
N GLY A 39 -5.43 32.51 -9.15
CA GLY A 39 -4.22 31.69 -9.31
C GLY A 39 -4.08 30.46 -8.41
N GLU A 40 -5.13 30.04 -7.70
CA GLU A 40 -5.12 28.79 -6.91
C GLU A 40 -5.69 27.61 -7.72
N PRO A 41 -5.20 26.37 -7.51
CA PRO A 41 -5.36 25.31 -8.52
C PRO A 41 -6.57 24.37 -8.31
N SER A 42 -7.30 24.54 -7.20
CA SER A 42 -8.41 23.67 -6.78
C SER A 42 -9.68 24.41 -6.32
N TYR A 43 -10.81 23.71 -6.30
CA TYR A 43 -12.14 24.23 -5.93
C TYR A 43 -12.21 24.63 -4.45
N PHE A 44 -11.61 23.82 -3.57
CA PHE A 44 -11.50 24.09 -2.15
C PHE A 44 -10.35 23.27 -1.58
N ASP A 45 -9.91 23.64 -0.37
CA ASP A 45 -8.99 22.81 0.39
C ASP A 45 -9.79 22.00 1.41
N LEU A 46 -9.38 20.77 1.66
CA LEU A 46 -9.86 20.01 2.81
C LEU A 46 -8.69 19.52 3.64
N LYS A 47 -8.98 19.22 4.90
CA LYS A 47 -8.11 18.49 5.78
C LYS A 47 -8.61 17.06 5.92
N ILE A 48 -7.72 16.09 5.71
CA ILE A 48 -7.99 14.69 6.07
C ILE A 48 -7.31 14.41 7.41
N ASN A 49 -8.08 13.85 8.33
CA ASN A 49 -7.59 13.23 9.56
C ASN A 49 -7.91 11.72 9.51
N ASP A 50 -6.85 10.95 9.38
CA ASP A 50 -6.75 9.51 9.19
C ASP A 50 -5.96 8.94 10.39
N SER A 51 -6.49 7.87 10.97
CA SER A 51 -5.89 7.17 12.10
C SER A 51 -4.54 6.52 11.80
N THR A 52 -4.29 6.18 10.54
CA THR A 52 -3.03 5.57 10.08
C THR A 52 -1.95 6.62 9.78
N ASN A 53 -2.32 7.92 9.78
CA ASN A 53 -1.51 9.04 9.30
C ASN A 53 -1.08 8.95 7.83
N LEU A 54 -1.56 7.98 7.07
CA LEU A 54 -1.10 7.69 5.72
C LEU A 54 -1.43 8.85 4.76
N ILE A 55 -2.65 9.39 4.89
CA ILE A 55 -3.14 10.49 4.06
C ILE A 55 -3.48 11.74 4.90
N ASN A 56 -2.81 11.92 6.04
CA ASN A 56 -2.99 13.13 6.86
C ASN A 56 -2.41 14.37 6.20
N GLY A 57 -3.24 15.41 6.05
CA GLY A 57 -2.78 16.64 5.42
C GLY A 57 -3.90 17.55 4.99
N SER A 58 -3.49 18.61 4.28
CA SER A 58 -4.38 19.52 3.57
C SER A 58 -4.20 19.32 2.08
N PHE A 59 -5.32 19.19 1.35
CA PHE A 59 -5.29 18.78 -0.04
C PHE A 59 -6.17 19.66 -0.91
N ASP A 60 -5.65 19.93 -2.11
CA ASP A 60 -6.42 20.41 -3.25
C ASP A 60 -7.56 19.44 -3.54
N SER A 61 -8.78 19.98 -3.58
CA SER A 61 -9.99 19.15 -3.67
C SER A 61 -10.98 19.60 -4.71
N TYR A 62 -11.73 18.63 -5.22
CA TYR A 62 -12.68 18.79 -6.33
C TYR A 62 -13.95 18.00 -6.09
N CYS A 63 -15.04 18.51 -6.64
CA CYS A 63 -16.34 17.85 -6.63
C CYS A 63 -16.48 16.96 -7.86
N ILE A 64 -17.10 15.78 -7.77
CA ILE A 64 -17.34 14.94 -8.97
C ILE A 64 -18.79 14.61 -9.28
N ASP A 65 -19.67 14.69 -8.29
CA ASP A 65 -21.12 14.60 -8.51
C ASP A 65 -21.66 16.00 -8.87
N PHE A 66 -22.00 16.22 -10.15
CA PHE A 66 -22.50 17.52 -10.61
C PHE A 66 -23.93 17.82 -10.15
N ASP A 67 -24.80 16.81 -10.11
CA ASP A 67 -26.21 16.99 -9.75
C ASP A 67 -26.37 17.31 -8.25
N ALA A 68 -25.52 16.74 -7.39
CA ALA A 68 -25.41 17.13 -5.98
C ALA A 68 -24.94 18.59 -5.82
N ALA A 69 -23.97 19.04 -6.62
CA ALA A 69 -23.52 20.43 -6.60
C ALA A 69 -24.63 21.41 -7.01
N LEU A 70 -25.53 21.00 -7.92
CA LEU A 70 -26.67 21.82 -8.36
C LEU A 70 -27.86 21.80 -7.39
N THR A 71 -28.14 20.68 -6.72
CA THR A 71 -29.30 20.55 -5.81
C THR A 71 -29.15 21.35 -4.52
N PHE A 72 -27.90 21.68 -4.13
CA PHE A 72 -27.61 22.52 -2.97
C PHE A 72 -27.54 24.02 -3.27
N ALA A 73 -27.26 24.40 -4.52
CA ALA A 73 -27.40 25.78 -5.01
C ALA A 73 -28.88 26.19 -5.18
N GLY A 74 -29.75 25.64 -4.33
CA GLY A 74 -31.15 26.02 -4.19
C GLY A 74 -31.23 27.44 -3.65
N TYR A 75 -31.13 28.41 -4.56
CA TYR A 75 -31.74 29.72 -4.42
C TYR A 75 -33.13 29.53 -3.80
N ASP A 76 -33.35 29.94 -2.55
CA ASP A 76 -34.70 30.28 -2.10
C ASP A 76 -35.09 31.57 -2.82
N TYR A 77 -35.51 31.44 -4.08
CA TYR A 77 -36.38 32.44 -4.68
C TYR A 77 -37.80 32.10 -4.20
N ASN A 78 -38.05 32.30 -2.90
CA ASN A 78 -39.37 32.34 -2.28
C ASN A 78 -40.28 33.39 -2.96
N GLY A 79 -39.76 34.15 -3.93
CA GLY A 79 -40.55 34.97 -4.85
C GLY A 79 -41.16 36.18 -4.15
N ASP A 80 -40.71 36.46 -2.92
CA ASP A 80 -41.10 37.62 -2.14
C ASP A 80 -40.23 38.84 -2.44
N GLY A 81 -39.11 38.66 -3.15
CA GLY A 81 -38.21 39.73 -3.56
C GLY A 81 -37.36 40.25 -2.41
N ASP A 82 -37.17 39.45 -1.35
CA ASP A 82 -36.17 39.74 -0.33
C ASP A 82 -34.77 39.43 -0.87
N THR A 83 -33.84 40.36 -0.66
CA THR A 83 -32.43 40.25 -1.08
C THR A 83 -31.48 40.09 0.10
N ASP A 84 -32.03 39.95 1.32
CA ASP A 84 -31.30 39.96 2.58
C ASP A 84 -30.94 38.56 3.11
N ASP A 85 -31.50 37.48 2.54
CA ASP A 85 -31.00 36.11 2.78
C ASP A 85 -29.93 35.79 1.72
N GLN A 86 -28.71 36.26 1.99
CA GLN A 86 -27.51 36.00 1.19
C GLN A 86 -26.74 34.76 1.70
N ASP A 87 -27.41 33.83 2.38
CA ASP A 87 -26.78 32.58 2.79
C ASP A 87 -26.83 31.61 1.62
N VAL A 88 -25.98 31.89 0.62
CA VAL A 88 -25.69 30.94 -0.43
C VAL A 88 -24.90 29.82 0.22
N ASN A 89 -25.61 28.76 0.59
CA ASN A 89 -24.99 27.50 0.98
C ASN A 89 -24.09 27.02 -0.14
N LEU A 90 -22.77 27.09 0.07
CA LEU A 90 -21.85 26.20 -0.63
C LEU A 90 -22.40 24.78 -0.49
N PRO A 91 -22.25 23.90 -1.51
CA PRO A 91 -22.69 22.51 -1.39
C PRO A 91 -22.19 21.98 -0.05
N THR A 92 -23.10 21.78 0.90
CA THR A 92 -22.70 21.78 2.31
C THR A 92 -21.86 20.53 2.52
N PHE A 93 -20.56 20.74 2.69
CA PHE A 93 -19.57 19.74 3.05
C PHE A 93 -19.76 19.31 4.51
N GLY A 94 -21.00 18.99 4.91
CA GLY A 94 -21.43 18.88 6.31
C GLY A 94 -21.68 20.22 7.01
N VAL A 95 -21.31 21.36 6.41
CA VAL A 95 -21.40 22.69 7.03
C VAL A 95 -22.84 23.18 7.09
N ASP A 96 -23.35 23.47 8.29
CA ASP A 96 -24.57 24.27 8.42
C ASP A 96 -24.28 25.69 7.89
N ALA A 97 -25.18 26.24 7.08
CA ALA A 97 -25.09 27.58 6.50
C ALA A 97 -24.75 28.67 7.52
N ASP A 98 -25.21 28.42 8.75
CA ASP A 98 -25.30 29.35 9.87
C ASP A 98 -24.11 29.18 10.86
N GLU A 99 -23.21 28.22 10.62
CA GLU A 99 -22.06 27.97 11.50
C GLU A 99 -20.73 28.40 10.85
N THR A 100 -20.08 29.38 11.48
CA THR A 100 -18.78 29.94 11.08
C THR A 100 -17.59 28.99 11.28
N ASP A 101 -17.82 27.75 11.71
CA ASP A 101 -16.79 26.73 11.92
C ASP A 101 -17.04 25.53 10.99
N PRO A 102 -16.05 25.09 10.20
CA PRO A 102 -16.20 23.90 9.38
C PRO A 102 -16.43 22.68 10.28
N THR A 103 -17.55 21.99 10.06
CA THR A 103 -17.87 20.76 10.78
C THR A 103 -17.15 19.57 10.18
N ASP A 104 -16.53 18.76 11.02
CA ASP A 104 -15.96 17.49 10.62
C ASP A 104 -17.05 16.51 10.15
N PHE A 105 -16.79 15.78 9.06
CA PHE A 105 -17.63 14.67 8.61
C PHE A 105 -16.81 13.40 8.39
N SER A 106 -17.45 12.23 8.53
CA SER A 106 -16.81 10.96 8.17
C SER A 106 -16.99 10.69 6.68
N ALA A 107 -15.97 10.13 6.02
CA ALA A 107 -16.05 9.67 4.64
C ALA A 107 -15.38 8.32 4.49
N SER A 108 -15.98 7.43 3.71
CA SER A 108 -15.30 6.24 3.18
C SER A 108 -14.26 6.68 2.16
N VAL A 109 -13.12 5.99 2.13
CA VAL A 109 -11.97 6.38 1.29
C VAL A 109 -11.63 5.30 0.29
N TYR A 110 -11.42 5.71 -0.96
CA TYR A 110 -11.07 4.81 -2.05
C TYR A 110 -9.97 5.41 -2.91
N SER A 111 -9.17 4.56 -3.53
CA SER A 111 -8.26 4.99 -4.60
C SER A 111 -9.03 5.21 -5.90
N SER A 112 -8.58 6.12 -6.75
CA SER A 112 -9.07 6.24 -8.13
C SER A 112 -8.92 4.96 -8.97
N TYR A 113 -8.10 4.02 -8.51
CA TYR A 113 -7.88 2.71 -9.15
C TYR A 113 -8.76 1.61 -8.56
N ASP A 114 -9.52 1.90 -7.50
CA ASP A 114 -10.46 0.94 -6.95
C ASP A 114 -11.72 0.88 -7.82
N THR A 115 -11.85 -0.19 -8.60
CA THR A 115 -13.03 -0.40 -9.45
C THR A 115 -14.25 -0.91 -8.69
N SER A 116 -14.09 -1.36 -7.44
CA SER A 116 -15.21 -1.88 -6.63
C SER A 116 -16.22 -0.79 -6.27
N ILE A 117 -15.79 0.47 -6.28
CA ILE A 117 -16.62 1.64 -5.97
C ILE A 117 -17.50 2.09 -7.17
N TYR A 118 -17.28 1.59 -8.38
CA TYR A 118 -17.93 2.13 -9.59
C TYR A 118 -19.47 2.07 -9.53
N ASP A 119 -20.02 0.99 -8.96
CA ASP A 119 -21.47 0.87 -8.80
C ASP A 119 -22.01 1.91 -7.80
N GLU A 120 -21.29 2.18 -6.72
CA GLU A 120 -21.67 3.21 -5.75
C GLU A 120 -21.61 4.61 -6.36
N LEU A 121 -20.53 4.93 -7.07
CA LEU A 121 -20.38 6.19 -7.78
C LEU A 121 -21.53 6.40 -8.79
N THR A 122 -21.82 5.37 -9.61
CA THR A 122 -22.89 5.42 -10.60
C THR A 122 -24.27 5.61 -9.95
N ASN A 123 -24.54 4.93 -8.84
CA ASN A 123 -25.80 5.09 -8.09
C ASN A 123 -25.96 6.50 -7.50
N ARG A 124 -24.86 7.22 -7.28
CA ARG A 124 -24.84 8.60 -6.82
C ARG A 124 -24.82 9.63 -7.95
N GLY A 125 -24.85 9.21 -9.21
CA GLY A 125 -24.95 10.12 -10.36
C GLY A 125 -23.67 10.26 -11.17
N VAL A 126 -22.55 9.70 -10.71
CA VAL A 126 -21.27 9.74 -11.43
C VAL A 126 -21.33 8.83 -12.67
N GLN A 127 -21.36 9.39 -13.88
CA GLN A 127 -21.70 8.62 -15.09
C GLN A 127 -20.53 7.81 -15.68
N ASN A 128 -19.29 8.31 -15.56
CA ASN A 128 -18.10 7.72 -16.16
C ASN A 128 -16.96 7.55 -15.16
N PRO A 129 -17.14 6.74 -14.10
CA PRO A 129 -16.09 6.52 -13.09
C PRO A 129 -14.81 5.92 -13.70
N GLN A 130 -14.88 5.25 -14.86
CA GLN A 130 -13.70 4.77 -15.58
C GLN A 130 -12.74 5.88 -16.06
N ASN A 131 -13.19 7.14 -16.09
CA ASN A 131 -12.36 8.27 -16.52
C ASN A 131 -11.53 8.88 -15.37
N LEU A 132 -11.56 8.30 -14.17
CA LEU A 132 -10.75 8.75 -13.02
C LEU A 132 -9.24 8.78 -13.32
N GLY A 133 -8.73 7.95 -14.23
CA GLY A 133 -7.35 8.04 -14.72
C GLY A 133 -7.02 9.36 -15.43
N MET A 134 -7.98 9.93 -16.16
CA MET A 134 -7.82 11.26 -16.79
C MET A 134 -7.81 12.37 -15.72
N VAL A 135 -8.55 12.18 -14.62
CA VAL A 135 -8.53 13.11 -13.47
C VAL A 135 -7.16 13.09 -12.79
N ASN A 136 -6.53 11.91 -12.62
CA ASN A 136 -5.16 11.81 -12.12
C ASN A 136 -4.18 12.65 -12.95
N TRP A 137 -4.29 12.62 -14.27
CA TRP A 137 -3.44 13.46 -15.12
C TRP A 137 -3.71 14.95 -14.87
N LEU A 138 -4.99 15.34 -14.78
CA LEU A 138 -5.37 16.74 -14.61
C LEU A 138 -4.89 17.32 -13.27
N ILE A 139 -5.06 16.61 -12.15
CA ILE A 139 -4.64 17.11 -10.83
C ILE A 139 -3.12 17.26 -10.70
N ASN A 140 -2.34 16.57 -11.54
CA ASN A 140 -0.88 16.76 -11.64
C ASN A 140 -0.48 17.92 -12.56
N ASN A 141 -1.41 18.43 -13.37
CA ASN A 141 -1.16 19.48 -14.35
C ASN A 141 -1.96 20.78 -14.08
N GLN A 142 -2.77 20.81 -13.02
CA GLN A 142 -3.60 21.95 -12.61
C GLN A 142 -2.83 23.28 -12.58
N ASP A 143 -1.64 23.29 -11.96
CA ASP A 143 -0.81 24.49 -11.83
C ASP A 143 -0.34 25.02 -13.18
N THR A 144 -0.11 24.12 -14.14
CA THR A 144 0.28 24.51 -15.50
C THR A 144 -0.85 25.27 -16.19
N PHE A 145 -2.10 24.85 -16.04
CA PHE A 145 -3.26 25.54 -16.59
C PHE A 145 -3.49 26.89 -15.91
N ILE A 146 -3.41 26.93 -14.58
CA ILE A 146 -3.53 28.18 -13.82
C ILE A 146 -2.47 29.19 -14.26
N ASN A 147 -1.22 28.76 -14.39
CA ASN A 147 -0.12 29.62 -14.87
C ASN A 147 -0.31 30.10 -16.33
N GLN A 148 -1.13 29.41 -17.12
CA GLN A 148 -1.53 29.81 -18.46
C GLN A 148 -2.76 30.73 -18.49
N GLY A 149 -3.35 31.04 -17.33
CA GLY A 149 -4.48 31.94 -17.17
C GLY A 149 -5.85 31.26 -17.22
N PHE A 150 -5.90 29.94 -17.07
CA PHE A 150 -7.15 29.21 -16.85
C PHE A 150 -7.62 29.43 -15.41
N SER A 151 -8.93 29.38 -15.18
CA SER A 151 -9.50 29.53 -13.84
C SER A 151 -9.63 28.18 -13.12
N ALA A 152 -9.74 28.20 -11.78
CA ALA A 152 -10.11 27.02 -11.02
C ALA A 152 -11.51 26.50 -11.43
N ALA A 153 -12.40 27.42 -11.84
CA ALA A 153 -13.69 27.07 -12.41
C ALA A 153 -13.58 26.29 -13.72
N ASP A 154 -12.65 26.65 -14.61
CA ASP A 154 -12.38 25.89 -15.84
C ASP A 154 -11.93 24.46 -15.50
N ILE A 155 -11.02 24.30 -14.52
CA ILE A 155 -10.51 23.00 -14.08
C ILE A 155 -11.62 22.14 -13.47
N GLN A 156 -12.40 22.67 -12.52
CA GLN A 156 -13.52 21.95 -11.93
C GLN A 156 -14.56 21.54 -12.99
N THR A 157 -14.88 22.45 -13.91
CA THR A 157 -15.86 22.16 -14.98
C THR A 157 -15.32 21.07 -15.91
N ALA A 158 -14.02 21.05 -16.19
CA ALA A 158 -13.39 19.99 -16.96
C ALA A 158 -13.44 18.64 -16.23
N ILE A 159 -13.25 18.60 -14.91
CA ILE A 159 -13.44 17.37 -14.11
C ILE A 159 -14.87 16.84 -14.23
N TRP A 160 -15.88 17.71 -14.10
CA TRP A 160 -17.28 17.32 -14.34
C TRP A 160 -17.49 16.81 -15.75
N GLU A 161 -16.90 17.46 -16.77
CA GLU A 161 -17.06 17.00 -18.15
C GLU A 161 -16.38 15.65 -18.41
N LEU A 162 -15.25 15.37 -17.76
CA LEU A 162 -14.57 14.08 -17.83
C LEU A 162 -15.38 12.96 -17.17
N ILE A 163 -16.01 13.24 -16.03
CA ILE A 163 -16.66 12.22 -15.19
C ILE A 163 -18.16 12.10 -15.48
N ASP A 164 -18.88 13.19 -15.69
CA ASP A 164 -20.35 13.23 -15.88
C ASP A 164 -20.79 13.68 -17.27
N GLY A 165 -19.85 14.09 -18.13
CA GLY A 165 -20.16 14.72 -19.41
C GLY A 165 -20.50 16.21 -19.26
N THR A 166 -20.78 16.89 -20.38
CA THR A 166 -20.90 18.35 -20.39
C THR A 166 -22.00 18.84 -19.42
N PRO A 167 -21.65 19.58 -18.35
CA PRO A 167 -22.62 20.02 -17.36
C PRO A 167 -23.58 21.07 -17.94
N ASN A 168 -24.88 20.95 -17.63
CA ASN A 168 -25.89 21.92 -18.05
C ASN A 168 -25.95 23.11 -17.07
N LEU A 169 -25.01 24.04 -17.20
CA LEU A 169 -24.87 25.18 -16.30
C LEU A 169 -25.88 26.29 -16.63
N SER A 170 -26.72 26.68 -15.67
CA SER A 170 -27.56 27.88 -15.80
C SER A 170 -26.69 29.14 -15.83
N ASN A 171 -27.17 30.22 -16.48
CA ASN A 171 -26.42 31.49 -16.48
C ASN A 171 -26.18 32.03 -15.06
N ASP A 172 -27.15 31.84 -14.16
CA ASP A 172 -27.05 32.30 -12.78
C ASP A 172 -25.97 31.51 -12.02
N PHE A 173 -25.92 30.19 -12.20
CA PHE A 173 -24.84 29.36 -11.66
C PHE A 173 -23.48 29.78 -12.22
N ARG A 174 -23.39 29.97 -13.54
CA ARG A 174 -22.12 30.41 -14.17
C ARG A 174 -21.63 31.73 -13.61
N ASN A 175 -22.52 32.69 -13.36
CA ASN A 175 -22.15 33.98 -12.78
C ASN A 175 -21.68 33.84 -11.34
N TYR A 176 -22.43 33.12 -10.50
CA TYR A 176 -22.04 32.83 -9.11
C TYR A 176 -20.68 32.13 -9.03
N PHE A 177 -20.52 31.08 -9.84
CA PHE A 177 -19.29 30.30 -9.91
C PHE A 177 -18.10 31.12 -10.43
N THR A 178 -18.37 32.04 -11.37
CA THR A 178 -17.37 32.99 -11.89
C THR A 178 -16.85 33.94 -10.81
N ASP A 179 -17.74 34.48 -9.99
CA ASP A 179 -17.39 35.44 -8.94
C ASP A 179 -16.55 34.78 -7.84
N MET A 180 -16.70 33.46 -7.64
CA MET A 180 -15.99 32.72 -6.61
C MET A 180 -14.69 32.06 -7.09
N PHE A 181 -14.67 31.46 -8.28
CA PHE A 181 -13.56 30.61 -8.74
C PHE A 181 -12.92 31.05 -10.06
N GLY A 182 -13.28 32.25 -10.53
CA GLY A 182 -12.90 32.76 -11.84
C GLY A 182 -13.85 32.29 -12.95
N GLY A 183 -13.88 33.02 -14.06
CA GLY A 183 -14.86 32.77 -15.13
C GLY A 183 -14.69 31.41 -15.79
N ILE A 184 -15.82 30.78 -16.16
CA ILE A 184 -15.84 29.57 -16.99
C ILE A 184 -15.80 29.99 -18.47
N SER A 185 -14.78 29.53 -19.18
CA SER A 185 -14.65 29.63 -20.64
C SER A 185 -14.83 28.25 -21.27
N ASP A 186 -15.89 28.06 -22.05
CA ASP A 186 -16.16 26.77 -22.70
C ASP A 186 -14.98 26.32 -23.61
N ALA A 187 -14.24 27.28 -24.16
CA ALA A 187 -13.04 27.00 -24.95
C ALA A 187 -11.87 26.50 -24.09
N ASN A 188 -11.74 27.01 -22.85
CA ASN A 188 -10.72 26.58 -21.91
C ASN A 188 -11.04 25.19 -21.36
N VAL A 189 -12.29 24.97 -20.96
CA VAL A 189 -12.78 23.66 -20.51
C VAL A 189 -12.53 22.60 -21.57
N ALA A 190 -12.93 22.86 -22.82
CA ALA A 190 -12.68 21.95 -23.93
C ALA A 190 -11.19 21.66 -24.17
N ALA A 191 -10.31 22.65 -23.98
CA ALA A 191 -8.87 22.45 -24.11
C ALA A 191 -8.31 21.53 -23.02
N ILE A 192 -8.73 21.72 -21.76
CA ILE A 192 -8.34 20.85 -20.64
C ILE A 192 -8.80 19.41 -20.89
N VAL A 193 -10.07 19.22 -21.26
CA VAL A 193 -10.66 17.90 -21.51
C VAL A 193 -9.91 17.17 -22.63
N ILE A 194 -9.58 17.86 -23.73
CA ILE A 194 -8.83 17.27 -24.85
C ILE A 194 -7.43 16.81 -24.41
N GLU A 195 -6.71 17.64 -23.65
CA GLU A 195 -5.38 17.28 -23.15
C GLU A 195 -5.44 16.09 -22.19
N ALA A 196 -6.42 16.05 -21.29
CA ALA A 196 -6.62 14.92 -20.38
C ALA A 196 -6.97 13.62 -21.13
N GLN A 197 -7.84 13.70 -22.15
CA GLN A 197 -8.18 12.56 -23.01
C GLN A 197 -6.98 12.03 -23.80
N ASN A 198 -6.08 12.90 -24.25
CA ASN A 198 -4.85 12.49 -24.93
C ASN A 198 -3.84 11.79 -24.00
N ASN A 199 -4.03 11.90 -22.67
CA ASN A 199 -3.19 11.30 -21.64
C ASN A 199 -3.99 10.33 -20.76
N ALA A 200 -4.99 9.64 -21.33
CA ALA A 200 -5.85 8.71 -20.59
C ALA A 200 -5.10 7.53 -19.94
N ASP A 201 -3.94 7.17 -20.48
CA ASP A 201 -3.09 6.08 -19.97
C ASP A 201 -2.12 6.55 -18.86
N PHE A 202 -2.31 7.76 -18.32
CA PHE A 202 -1.48 8.30 -17.26
C PHE A 202 -1.61 7.49 -15.96
N VAL A 203 -0.45 7.16 -15.38
CA VAL A 203 -0.33 6.45 -14.11
C VAL A 203 0.64 7.25 -13.23
N PRO A 204 0.17 7.90 -12.15
CA PRO A 204 1.03 8.61 -11.22
C PRO A 204 2.20 7.77 -10.72
N GLN A 205 3.36 8.40 -10.60
CA GLN A 205 4.58 7.85 -10.02
C GLN A 205 4.88 8.49 -8.66
N GLU A 206 5.94 8.03 -7.99
CA GLU A 206 6.44 8.67 -6.76
C GLU A 206 6.65 10.18 -6.95
N GLY A 207 6.16 10.98 -6.01
CA GLY A 207 6.15 12.44 -6.05
C GLY A 207 5.01 13.06 -6.86
N GLU A 208 4.21 12.26 -7.56
CA GLU A 208 3.01 12.72 -8.26
C GLU A 208 1.75 12.49 -7.40
N LYS A 209 0.67 13.24 -7.68
CA LYS A 209 -0.60 13.13 -6.97
C LYS A 209 -1.45 11.97 -7.53
N VAL A 210 -2.08 11.20 -6.65
CA VAL A 210 -3.16 10.27 -6.96
C VAL A 210 -4.48 10.81 -6.41
N ALA A 211 -5.58 10.63 -7.16
CA ALA A 211 -6.91 10.96 -6.71
C ALA A 211 -7.38 9.93 -5.66
N VAL A 212 -7.62 10.42 -4.46
CA VAL A 212 -8.34 9.71 -3.41
C VAL A 212 -9.79 10.17 -3.44
N ILE A 213 -10.73 9.22 -3.51
CA ILE A 213 -12.16 9.46 -3.55
C ILE A 213 -12.71 9.38 -2.13
N LEU A 214 -13.33 10.46 -1.67
CA LEU A 214 -13.97 10.56 -0.37
C LEU A 214 -15.48 10.51 -0.58
N VAL A 215 -16.10 9.47 -0.02
CA VAL A 215 -17.53 9.20 -0.15
C VAL A 215 -18.23 9.38 1.21
N PRO A 216 -18.97 10.49 1.40
CA PRO A 216 -19.72 10.72 2.64
C PRO A 216 -20.89 9.72 2.80
N PRO A 217 -21.34 9.43 4.04
CA PRO A 217 -22.38 8.43 4.34
C PRO A 217 -23.81 8.79 3.88
N ASP A 218 -24.03 10.02 3.40
CA ASP A 218 -25.28 10.50 2.82
C ASP A 218 -25.06 10.88 1.33
N ASN A 219 -26.11 11.08 0.53
CA ASN A 219 -26.06 11.55 -0.88
C ASN A 219 -25.44 12.96 -1.06
N ASN A 220 -24.57 13.38 -0.14
CA ASN A 220 -23.80 14.61 -0.18
C ASN A 220 -22.76 14.57 -1.32
N GLN A 221 -22.04 15.67 -1.50
CA GLN A 221 -21.04 15.78 -2.55
C GLN A 221 -19.92 14.73 -2.40
N ILE A 222 -19.67 13.96 -3.46
CA ILE A 222 -18.45 13.13 -3.55
C ILE A 222 -17.28 14.03 -3.90
N ILE A 223 -16.16 13.81 -3.21
CA ILE A 223 -14.97 14.65 -3.27
C ILE A 223 -13.79 13.83 -3.76
N ILE A 224 -12.93 14.47 -4.56
CA ILE A 224 -11.59 13.98 -4.89
C ILE A 224 -10.58 14.86 -4.19
N ALA A 225 -9.61 14.25 -3.51
CA ALA A 225 -8.41 14.89 -3.00
C ALA A 225 -7.17 14.38 -3.73
N GLY A 226 -6.28 15.28 -4.16
CA GLY A 226 -5.02 14.90 -4.79
C GLY A 226 -3.93 14.63 -3.76
N VAL A 227 -3.70 13.36 -3.41
CA VAL A 227 -2.72 12.93 -2.41
C VAL A 227 -1.38 12.62 -3.08
N GLU A 228 -0.29 13.20 -2.59
CA GLU A 228 1.06 12.91 -3.11
C GLU A 228 1.49 11.48 -2.76
N LEU A 229 1.92 10.73 -3.76
CA LEU A 229 2.53 9.41 -3.58
C LEU A 229 3.95 9.58 -3.01
N SER A 230 4.17 9.13 -1.78
CA SER A 230 5.46 9.25 -1.09
C SER A 230 6.02 7.89 -0.61
N PRO A 231 7.34 7.73 -0.45
CA PRO A 231 7.94 6.45 -0.02
C PRO A 231 7.42 5.87 1.29
N GLN A 232 6.77 6.66 2.14
CA GLN A 232 6.13 6.17 3.38
C GLN A 232 5.00 5.16 3.10
N PHE A 233 4.55 5.03 1.84
CA PHE A 233 3.63 3.99 1.41
C PHE A 233 4.32 2.65 1.20
N LEU A 234 5.65 2.54 1.20
CA LEU A 234 6.35 1.28 0.93
C LEU A 234 6.88 0.66 2.20
N ALA A 235 6.70 -0.64 2.30
CA ALA A 235 7.24 -1.44 3.38
C ALA A 235 8.58 -2.06 2.97
N SER A 236 9.28 -2.62 3.95
CA SER A 236 10.44 -3.47 3.73
C SER A 236 10.40 -4.66 4.67
N LEU A 237 11.04 -5.74 4.23
CA LEU A 237 11.11 -7.00 4.96
C LEU A 237 12.52 -7.55 4.89
N GLY A 238 13.04 -8.06 6.00
CA GLY A 238 14.31 -8.76 6.05
C GLY A 238 14.62 -9.28 7.43
N ASP A 239 15.87 -9.66 7.62
CA ASP A 239 16.67 -9.53 8.83
C ASP A 239 17.89 -10.44 8.65
N LYS A 240 17.88 -11.67 9.17
CA LYS A 240 19.08 -12.48 9.29
C LYS A 240 18.90 -13.98 9.07
N VAL A 241 19.94 -14.59 8.51
CA VAL A 241 20.14 -16.04 8.59
C VAL A 241 21.32 -16.29 9.51
N PHE A 242 21.16 -17.12 10.54
CA PHE A 242 22.14 -17.34 11.60
C PHE A 242 22.50 -18.81 11.79
N PHE A 243 23.73 -19.04 12.26
CA PHE A 243 24.16 -20.36 12.72
C PHE A 243 23.64 -20.61 14.13
N ASP A 244 22.59 -21.43 14.26
CA ASP A 244 22.10 -21.96 15.52
C ASP A 244 23.07 -23.05 16.02
N THR A 245 23.99 -22.64 16.88
CA THR A 245 25.14 -23.43 17.30
C THR A 245 24.82 -24.43 18.40
N ASP A 246 23.75 -24.20 19.16
CA ASP A 246 23.32 -25.09 20.22
C ASP A 246 22.02 -25.86 19.93
N GLY A 247 21.35 -25.50 18.82
CA GLY A 247 20.24 -26.21 18.23
C GLY A 247 18.90 -25.95 18.93
N ASP A 248 18.74 -24.79 19.57
CA ASP A 248 17.54 -24.46 20.33
C ASP A 248 16.50 -23.63 19.54
N GLY A 249 16.85 -23.17 18.34
CA GLY A 249 16.01 -22.41 17.43
C GLY A 249 15.89 -20.92 17.74
N ILE A 250 16.72 -20.39 18.65
CA ILE A 250 16.70 -18.98 19.07
C ILE A 250 17.99 -18.31 18.64
N GLN A 251 17.89 -17.07 18.15
CA GLN A 251 19.02 -16.24 17.81
C GLN A 251 19.75 -15.75 19.08
N ASP A 252 20.89 -16.34 19.38
CA ASP A 252 21.65 -16.06 20.60
C ASP A 252 22.87 -15.14 20.39
N ASP A 253 23.29 -14.50 21.50
CA ASP A 253 24.50 -13.68 21.54
C ASP A 253 25.76 -14.51 21.21
N GLY A 254 26.37 -14.24 20.05
CA GLY A 254 27.59 -14.92 19.58
C GLY A 254 27.37 -15.84 18.39
N GLU A 255 26.12 -16.01 17.96
CA GLU A 255 25.75 -16.74 16.76
C GLU A 255 25.95 -15.87 15.52
N ASN A 256 26.87 -16.30 14.66
CA ASN A 256 27.25 -15.54 13.48
C ASN A 256 26.20 -15.70 12.39
N GLY A 257 26.09 -14.70 11.53
CA GLY A 257 25.30 -14.80 10.32
C GLY A 257 25.89 -15.75 9.27
N VAL A 258 25.04 -16.16 8.34
CA VAL A 258 25.36 -17.11 7.27
C VAL A 258 25.37 -16.39 5.94
N GLU A 259 26.54 -16.27 5.32
CA GLU A 259 26.69 -15.65 3.99
C GLU A 259 26.21 -16.56 2.86
N GLY A 260 25.57 -15.97 1.85
CA GLY A 260 25.31 -16.61 0.57
C GLY A 260 24.11 -17.55 0.54
N VAL A 261 23.23 -17.52 1.54
CA VAL A 261 21.95 -18.23 1.52
C VAL A 261 21.02 -17.52 0.54
N THR A 262 20.39 -18.28 -0.35
CA THR A 262 19.40 -17.74 -1.30
C THR A 262 18.12 -17.43 -0.54
N VAL A 263 17.62 -16.20 -0.68
CA VAL A 263 16.35 -15.78 -0.09
C VAL A 263 15.40 -15.36 -1.22
N THR A 264 14.24 -16.02 -1.28
CA THR A 264 13.20 -15.74 -2.28
C THR A 264 11.99 -15.15 -1.59
N LEU A 265 11.60 -13.94 -1.97
CA LEU A 265 10.31 -13.34 -1.60
C LEU A 265 9.28 -13.70 -2.66
N THR A 266 8.12 -14.22 -2.22
CA THR A 266 6.91 -14.35 -3.04
C THR A 266 5.88 -13.33 -2.54
N GLY A 267 5.32 -12.54 -3.45
CA GLY A 267 4.24 -11.59 -3.16
C GLY A 267 2.94 -11.95 -3.89
N GLY A 268 1.79 -11.62 -3.30
CA GLY A 268 0.45 -11.88 -3.83
C GLY A 268 0.04 -11.10 -5.09
N GLY A 269 0.90 -10.26 -5.67
CA GLY A 269 0.67 -9.72 -7.01
C GLY A 269 -0.38 -8.61 -7.09
N GLU A 270 -1.23 -8.63 -8.13
CA GLU A 270 -2.20 -7.57 -8.42
C GLU A 270 -3.46 -7.68 -7.54
N ASP A 271 -3.86 -8.89 -7.16
CA ASP A 271 -4.94 -9.11 -6.20
C ASP A 271 -4.48 -9.03 -4.73
N GLY A 272 -3.18 -9.16 -4.49
CA GLY A 272 -2.54 -9.03 -3.19
C GLY A 272 -2.59 -10.30 -2.34
N ILE A 273 -2.99 -11.44 -2.91
CA ILE A 273 -3.23 -12.70 -2.19
C ILE A 273 -2.40 -13.82 -2.84
N ILE A 274 -1.53 -14.47 -2.06
CA ILE A 274 -0.64 -15.51 -2.60
C ILE A 274 -1.46 -16.73 -3.05
N GLY A 275 -1.20 -17.19 -4.28
CA GLY A 275 -1.79 -18.41 -4.84
C GLY A 275 -3.26 -18.24 -5.25
N GLN A 276 -3.77 -17.02 -5.21
CA GLN A 276 -4.99 -16.64 -5.91
C GLN A 276 -4.61 -16.05 -7.27
N GLY A 277 -5.40 -16.33 -8.30
CA GLY A 277 -5.06 -15.84 -9.65
C GLY A 277 -3.84 -16.54 -10.27
N ASN A 278 -3.11 -15.81 -11.12
CA ASN A 278 -1.86 -16.24 -11.76
C ASN A 278 -0.92 -15.03 -11.89
N ASP A 279 -0.86 -14.22 -10.83
CA ASP A 279 -0.22 -12.91 -10.77
C ASP A 279 0.80 -12.77 -9.63
N ASP A 280 1.01 -13.84 -8.83
CA ASP A 280 2.09 -13.92 -7.83
C ASP A 280 3.43 -13.45 -8.42
N THR A 281 4.15 -12.64 -7.65
CA THR A 281 5.47 -12.12 -8.01
C THR A 281 6.55 -12.82 -7.21
N THR A 282 7.76 -12.90 -7.78
CA THR A 282 8.93 -13.44 -7.07
C THR A 282 10.16 -12.56 -7.27
N VAL A 283 10.91 -12.34 -6.19
CA VAL A 283 12.18 -11.62 -6.18
C VAL A 283 13.17 -12.42 -5.34
N THR A 284 14.44 -12.46 -5.77
CA THR A 284 15.49 -13.19 -5.05
C THR A 284 16.64 -12.27 -4.67
N THR A 285 17.22 -12.55 -3.50
CA THR A 285 18.48 -11.97 -3.03
C THR A 285 19.32 -13.06 -2.37
N THR A 286 20.50 -12.70 -1.88
CA THR A 286 21.35 -13.58 -1.07
C THR A 286 21.79 -12.86 0.18
N THR A 287 21.92 -13.58 1.29
CA THR A 287 22.44 -13.01 2.54
C THR A 287 23.89 -12.54 2.38
N ASP A 288 24.23 -11.46 3.07
CA ASP A 288 25.58 -10.89 3.08
C ASP A 288 26.50 -11.57 4.11
N ALA A 289 27.72 -11.05 4.29
CA ALA A 289 28.73 -11.61 5.18
C ALA A 289 28.33 -11.65 6.67
N ASP A 290 27.38 -10.79 7.08
CA ASP A 290 26.83 -10.75 8.43
C ASP A 290 25.51 -11.54 8.52
N GLY A 291 25.13 -12.27 7.46
CA GLY A 291 23.90 -13.05 7.35
C GLY A 291 22.67 -12.23 6.98
N MET A 292 22.84 -10.94 6.68
CA MET A 292 21.71 -10.03 6.54
C MET A 292 21.11 -10.07 5.14
N TYR A 293 19.80 -9.91 5.04
CA TYR A 293 19.11 -9.69 3.77
C TYR A 293 17.99 -8.65 3.93
N LYS A 294 17.60 -8.00 2.83
CA LYS A 294 16.49 -7.06 2.83
C LYS A 294 15.82 -6.97 1.47
N PHE A 295 14.51 -6.92 1.47
CA PHE A 295 13.66 -6.52 0.36
C PHE A 295 13.06 -5.16 0.67
N GLU A 296 13.29 -4.20 -0.21
CA GLU A 296 12.76 -2.83 -0.11
C GLU A 296 11.64 -2.64 -1.14
N ASP A 297 10.95 -1.51 -1.04
CA ASP A 297 9.90 -1.10 -1.98
C ASP A 297 8.72 -2.09 -2.09
N LEU A 298 8.38 -2.74 -0.97
CA LEU A 298 7.26 -3.70 -0.89
C LEU A 298 5.93 -2.97 -0.75
N ASN A 299 4.90 -3.50 -1.42
CA ASN A 299 3.56 -2.94 -1.31
C ASN A 299 2.94 -3.37 0.03
N PRO A 300 2.56 -2.45 0.92
CA PRO A 300 1.83 -2.83 2.11
C PRO A 300 0.44 -3.38 1.78
N GLY A 301 -0.15 -4.11 2.71
CA GLY A 301 -1.48 -4.73 2.56
C GLY A 301 -1.54 -5.89 1.56
N GLU A 302 -0.41 -6.30 0.98
CA GLU A 302 -0.23 -7.50 0.18
C GLU A 302 0.34 -8.64 1.05
N GLU A 303 -0.03 -9.89 0.74
CA GLU A 303 0.58 -11.07 1.35
C GLU A 303 2.00 -11.30 0.80
N TYR A 304 2.95 -11.50 1.72
CA TYR A 304 4.32 -11.88 1.42
C TYR A 304 4.71 -13.18 2.10
N LYS A 305 5.60 -13.94 1.47
CA LYS A 305 6.21 -15.14 2.03
C LYS A 305 7.67 -15.22 1.64
N VAL A 306 8.52 -15.57 2.60
CA VAL A 306 9.94 -15.79 2.36
C VAL A 306 10.22 -17.29 2.24
N THR A 307 11.15 -17.64 1.36
CA THR A 307 11.69 -19.00 1.24
C THR A 307 13.21 -18.92 1.21
N PHE A 308 13.83 -19.56 2.19
CA PHE A 308 15.28 -19.73 2.30
C PHE A 308 15.71 -21.02 1.60
N SER A 309 16.79 -20.98 0.83
CA SER A 309 17.31 -22.14 0.11
C SER A 309 18.82 -22.09 -0.09
N ASP A 310 19.37 -23.16 -0.67
CA ASP A 310 20.80 -23.28 -0.97
C ASP A 310 21.70 -23.12 0.26
N LEU A 311 21.31 -23.76 1.37
CA LEU A 311 22.10 -23.77 2.60
C LEU A 311 23.53 -24.29 2.38
N PRO A 312 24.50 -23.86 3.20
CA PRO A 312 25.84 -24.46 3.21
C PRO A 312 25.79 -25.97 3.38
N GLU A 313 26.72 -26.69 2.73
CA GLU A 313 26.80 -28.15 2.84
C GLU A 313 27.01 -28.58 4.30
N GLY A 314 26.21 -29.55 4.74
CA GLY A 314 26.26 -30.08 6.11
C GLY A 314 25.42 -29.31 7.13
N PHE A 315 24.51 -28.45 6.68
CA PHE A 315 23.53 -27.75 7.51
C PHE A 315 22.10 -28.07 7.08
N GLU A 316 21.20 -27.99 8.04
CA GLU A 316 19.75 -28.03 7.86
C GLU A 316 19.12 -26.90 8.67
N PHE A 317 17.86 -26.55 8.37
CA PHE A 317 17.12 -25.56 9.16
C PHE A 317 16.91 -26.08 10.60
N THR A 318 16.99 -25.18 11.57
CA THR A 318 16.72 -25.49 12.98
C THR A 318 15.21 -25.55 13.27
N ALA A 319 14.81 -25.69 14.53
CA ALA A 319 13.42 -25.67 14.95
C ALA A 319 12.80 -24.28 14.74
N GLN A 320 11.62 -24.26 14.11
CA GLN A 320 10.84 -23.05 13.81
C GLN A 320 10.06 -22.55 15.04
N ASP A 321 9.86 -21.23 15.14
CA ASP A 321 9.03 -20.53 16.14
C ASP A 321 9.36 -20.91 17.60
N GLN A 322 10.65 -20.93 17.95
CA GLN A 322 11.09 -21.31 19.31
C GLN A 322 11.16 -20.10 20.23
N GLY A 323 10.83 -20.31 21.51
CA GLY A 323 10.79 -19.22 22.47
C GLY A 323 9.45 -18.47 22.42
N GLY A 324 9.49 -17.14 22.51
CA GLY A 324 8.29 -16.30 22.49
C GLY A 324 8.56 -14.85 22.13
N ASP A 325 9.69 -14.62 21.44
CA ASP A 325 10.13 -13.35 20.92
C ASP A 325 10.41 -13.56 19.42
N ASP A 326 9.45 -13.13 18.59
CA ASP A 326 9.46 -13.28 17.12
C ASP A 326 10.76 -12.73 16.51
N ALA A 327 11.26 -11.62 17.05
CA ALA A 327 12.47 -10.94 16.57
C ALA A 327 13.78 -11.69 16.88
N ALA A 328 13.69 -12.87 17.49
CA ALA A 328 14.84 -13.64 17.97
C ALA A 328 14.67 -15.15 17.80
N ASP A 329 13.73 -15.61 16.98
CA ASP A 329 13.59 -17.02 16.67
C ASP A 329 13.90 -17.32 15.19
N SER A 330 13.38 -18.41 14.66
CA SER A 330 13.58 -18.82 13.28
C SER A 330 12.22 -19.09 12.66
N ASP A 331 11.86 -18.35 11.62
CA ASP A 331 10.59 -18.50 10.92
C ASP A 331 10.59 -19.60 9.86
N ALA A 332 11.77 -20.10 9.49
CA ALA A 332 11.89 -21.06 8.39
C ALA A 332 11.40 -22.46 8.79
N ASP A 333 10.37 -22.97 8.09
CA ASP A 333 9.89 -24.36 8.25
C ASP A 333 11.05 -25.34 7.99
N PRO A 334 11.37 -26.26 8.92
CA PRO A 334 12.54 -27.12 8.82
C PRO A 334 12.54 -28.05 7.60
N SER A 335 11.37 -28.30 7.01
CA SER A 335 11.18 -29.22 5.90
C SER A 335 11.37 -28.57 4.52
N ASN A 336 11.18 -27.26 4.42
CA ASN A 336 11.06 -26.58 3.13
C ASN A 336 11.62 -25.15 3.08
N GLY A 337 12.03 -24.59 4.23
CA GLY A 337 12.62 -23.25 4.33
C GLY A 337 11.63 -22.10 4.11
N MET A 338 10.33 -22.37 4.05
CA MET A 338 9.29 -21.35 3.89
C MET A 338 8.86 -20.80 5.25
N THR A 339 8.58 -19.50 5.27
CA THR A 339 7.96 -18.84 6.42
C THR A 339 6.43 -18.88 6.33
N ASP A 340 5.77 -18.45 7.40
CA ASP A 340 4.38 -18.05 7.34
C ASP A 340 4.17 -16.82 6.43
N VAL A 341 2.91 -16.56 6.09
CA VAL A 341 2.54 -15.38 5.32
C VAL A 341 2.50 -14.16 6.24
N VAL A 342 3.18 -13.09 5.83
CA VAL A 342 3.16 -11.80 6.50
C VAL A 342 2.42 -10.77 5.65
N ILE A 343 1.76 -9.82 6.31
CA ILE A 343 1.10 -8.68 5.66
C ILE A 343 1.70 -7.43 6.27
N LEU A 344 2.37 -6.64 5.44
CA LEU A 344 3.09 -5.46 5.90
C LEU A 344 2.16 -4.25 5.99
N ALA A 345 2.24 -3.50 7.08
CA ALA A 345 1.61 -2.21 7.21
C ALA A 345 2.34 -1.14 6.37
N PRO A 346 1.66 -0.03 6.01
CA PRO A 346 2.31 1.07 5.29
C PRO A 346 3.51 1.63 6.04
N GLY A 347 4.66 1.70 5.36
CA GLY A 347 5.91 2.18 5.94
C GLY A 347 6.55 1.23 6.95
N GLU A 348 6.03 0.00 7.11
CA GLU A 348 6.59 -1.00 8.02
C GLU A 348 7.99 -1.42 7.56
N GLU A 349 8.91 -1.46 8.52
CA GLU A 349 10.18 -2.17 8.39
C GLU A 349 10.09 -3.40 9.28
N ASN A 350 9.78 -4.54 8.66
CA ASN A 350 9.70 -5.82 9.35
C ASN A 350 11.08 -6.48 9.33
N LEU A 351 11.67 -6.62 10.51
CA LEU A 351 12.99 -7.21 10.73
C LEU A 351 12.90 -8.45 11.64
N ASP A 352 11.76 -9.13 11.59
CA ASP A 352 11.46 -10.29 12.42
C ASP A 352 11.24 -11.53 11.53
N VAL A 353 11.89 -11.59 10.35
CA VAL A 353 11.79 -12.74 9.42
C VAL A 353 13.16 -13.37 9.23
N ASP A 354 13.43 -14.38 10.03
CA ASP A 354 14.73 -14.99 10.22
C ASP A 354 14.78 -16.47 9.82
N ALA A 355 16.00 -16.99 9.66
CA ALA A 355 16.23 -18.43 9.56
C ALA A 355 17.46 -18.87 10.33
N GLY A 356 17.25 -19.77 11.29
CA GLY A 356 18.33 -20.49 11.97
C GLY A 356 18.72 -21.76 11.21
N ILE A 357 20.02 -22.04 11.12
CA ILE A 357 20.52 -23.31 10.58
C ILE A 357 21.44 -23.99 11.58
N VAL A 358 21.27 -25.30 11.71
CA VAL A 358 22.03 -26.17 12.60
C VAL A 358 22.83 -27.18 11.79
N ALA A 359 23.99 -27.58 12.31
CA ALA A 359 24.81 -28.61 11.65
C ALA A 359 24.03 -29.92 11.58
N THR A 360 23.90 -30.50 10.39
CA THR A 360 23.22 -31.79 10.20
C THR A 360 23.89 -32.84 11.10
N PRO A 361 23.15 -33.48 12.02
CA PRO A 361 23.74 -34.42 12.97
C PRO A 361 24.45 -35.57 12.24
N THR A 362 25.78 -35.62 12.29
CA THR A 362 26.54 -36.77 11.78
C THR A 362 26.68 -37.80 12.89
N GLY A 363 26.07 -38.97 12.72
CA GLY A 363 26.32 -40.13 13.56
C GLY A 363 27.53 -40.94 13.05
N THR A 364 28.34 -41.47 13.97
CA THR A 364 29.36 -42.49 13.64
C THR A 364 28.94 -43.83 14.23
N ILE A 365 29.01 -44.89 13.45
CA ILE A 365 28.85 -46.27 13.91
C ILE A 365 30.16 -47.03 13.72
N GLY A 366 30.65 -47.67 14.77
CA GLY A 366 31.88 -48.44 14.74
C GLY A 366 32.16 -49.09 16.10
N ASP A 367 32.90 -50.20 16.09
CA ASP A 367 33.43 -50.86 17.28
C ASP A 367 34.53 -51.86 16.87
N THR A 368 35.05 -52.63 17.83
CA THR A 368 36.06 -53.65 17.63
C THR A 368 35.44 -54.94 17.12
N ILE A 369 36.00 -55.50 16.04
CA ILE A 369 35.75 -56.90 15.65
C ILE A 369 36.75 -57.76 16.39
N PHE A 370 36.27 -58.68 17.22
CA PHE A 370 37.12 -59.50 18.08
C PHE A 370 36.82 -61.00 17.99
N LEU A 371 37.85 -61.81 18.17
CA LEU A 371 37.71 -63.25 18.33
C LEU A 371 37.50 -63.58 19.81
N ASP A 372 36.26 -63.89 20.19
CA ASP A 372 35.91 -64.26 21.57
C ASP A 372 36.36 -65.70 21.89
N GLU A 373 37.65 -65.89 22.17
CA GLU A 373 38.21 -67.22 22.48
C GLU A 373 37.76 -67.73 23.85
N ASN A 374 37.39 -66.83 24.76
CA ASN A 374 37.10 -67.16 26.14
C ASN A 374 35.59 -67.22 26.47
N GLY A 375 34.73 -66.80 25.54
CA GLY A 375 33.28 -66.89 25.59
C GLY A 375 32.61 -65.86 26.50
N ASN A 376 33.26 -64.73 26.79
CA ASN A 376 32.74 -63.70 27.70
C ASN A 376 31.86 -62.64 27.01
N GLY A 377 31.85 -62.60 25.67
CA GLY A 377 31.12 -61.61 24.90
C GLY A 377 31.64 -60.16 25.03
N THR A 378 32.88 -59.95 25.46
CA THR A 378 33.50 -58.63 25.59
C THR A 378 34.90 -58.62 24.97
N PRO A 379 35.26 -57.60 24.17
CA PRO A 379 36.57 -57.56 23.53
C PRO A 379 37.70 -57.44 24.57
N ASP A 380 38.58 -58.43 24.62
CA ASP A 380 39.79 -58.39 25.46
C ASP A 380 41.03 -57.90 24.70
N THR A 381 42.07 -57.54 25.46
CA THR A 381 43.35 -57.07 24.89
C THR A 381 43.97 -58.16 24.01
N GLY A 382 44.11 -57.87 22.72
CA GLY A 382 44.72 -58.76 21.73
C GLY A 382 43.73 -59.61 20.93
N GLU A 383 42.42 -59.52 21.21
CA GLU A 383 41.40 -60.26 20.47
C GLU A 383 40.94 -59.55 19.18
N GLY A 384 41.35 -58.30 18.96
CA GLY A 384 41.02 -57.54 17.75
C GLY A 384 41.50 -58.23 16.47
N ILE A 385 40.61 -58.30 15.48
CA ILE A 385 40.87 -58.91 14.17
C ILE A 385 41.05 -57.79 13.15
N ALA A 386 42.18 -57.78 12.45
CA ALA A 386 42.45 -56.86 11.35
C ALA A 386 42.07 -57.46 9.99
N GLY A 387 41.83 -56.61 8.99
CA GLY A 387 41.53 -57.01 7.62
C GLY A 387 40.09 -57.51 7.41
N VAL A 388 39.18 -57.25 8.34
CA VAL A 388 37.77 -57.59 8.20
C VAL A 388 37.06 -56.44 7.47
N GLU A 389 36.38 -56.78 6.39
CA GLU A 389 35.54 -55.85 5.64
C GLU A 389 34.20 -55.65 6.39
N VAL A 390 33.90 -54.41 6.75
CA VAL A 390 32.65 -53.98 7.36
C VAL A 390 31.88 -53.18 6.34
N LYS A 391 30.59 -53.50 6.16
CA LYS A 391 29.72 -52.80 5.22
C LYS A 391 28.50 -52.26 5.95
N LEU A 392 28.16 -51.03 5.63
CA LEU A 392 26.95 -50.38 6.11
C LEU A 392 25.92 -50.42 4.97
N ASP A 393 24.70 -50.82 5.31
CA ASP A 393 23.52 -50.81 4.46
C ASP A 393 22.43 -50.10 5.29
N ILE A 394 22.18 -48.84 4.95
CA ILE A 394 21.36 -47.91 5.73
C ILE A 394 19.87 -48.17 5.49
N ASP A 395 19.50 -48.47 4.24
CA ASP A 395 18.09 -48.60 3.81
C ASP A 395 17.61 -50.04 3.67
N SER A 396 18.51 -51.02 3.86
CA SER A 396 18.25 -52.45 3.73
C SER A 396 17.78 -52.87 2.33
N ASP A 397 18.20 -52.12 1.29
CA ASP A 397 17.89 -52.43 -0.10
C ASP A 397 18.81 -53.53 -0.69
N GLY A 398 19.86 -53.91 0.04
CA GLY A 398 20.86 -54.91 -0.35
C GLY A 398 22.07 -54.35 -1.09
N THR A 399 22.15 -53.03 -1.25
CA THR A 399 23.29 -52.24 -1.70
C THR A 399 24.01 -51.67 -0.48
N PHE A 400 25.34 -51.67 -0.48
CA PHE A 400 26.10 -51.14 0.65
C PHE A 400 26.46 -49.68 0.41
N ASP A 401 26.09 -48.80 1.34
CA ASP A 401 26.33 -47.36 1.29
C ASP A 401 27.76 -46.98 1.69
N ALA A 402 28.37 -47.78 2.56
CA ALA A 402 29.74 -47.60 2.98
C ALA A 402 30.46 -48.93 3.17
N THR A 403 31.78 -48.91 2.99
CA THR A 403 32.64 -50.07 3.26
C THR A 403 33.94 -49.60 3.89
N GLU A 404 34.34 -50.25 4.97
CA GLU A 404 35.60 -50.03 5.68
C GLU A 404 36.31 -51.37 5.92
N THR A 405 37.61 -51.34 6.17
CA THR A 405 38.39 -52.52 6.57
C THR A 405 39.14 -52.22 7.86
N THR A 406 38.88 -53.02 8.90
CA THR A 406 39.48 -52.90 10.25
C THR A 406 41.00 -53.03 10.25
#